data_AF-A0A0C9WPV2-F1
#
_entry.id   AF-A0A0C9WPV2-F1
#
_cell.length_a   1.000
_cell.length_b   1.000
_cell.length_c   1.000
_cell.angle_alpha   90.00
_cell.angle_beta   90.00
_cell.angle_gamma   90.00
#
_symmetry.space_group_name_H-M   'P 1'
#
loop_
_entity.id
_entity.type
_entity.pdbx_description
1 polymer ?
#
loop_
_entity_poly.entity_id
_entity_poly.type
_entity_poly.pdbx_seq_one_letter_code
_entity_poly.pdbx_strand_id
1 'polypeptide(L)'
;SSSSQGERKKVTETDLVARRVRKRHEDATAKLLLPSFRAAIREDQVKSFLDCAALIWFLRFPEPEEEVYVHQPFVDDAGYDDYIRPERFKILKNRLFWLASFFPKNIRDGPVPEDSVWMEEMNKGVKVIVSSLRTHKDTSGLAGIELCLEDNLGLAKERAALEAQERQVEEETMLHF
;
A
#
# COMPACT_ATOMS: atom_id res chain seq x y z
N SER A 1 20.38 7.92 38.42
CA SER A 1 20.81 7.83 37.01
C SER A 1 19.82 6.98 36.25
N SER A 2 19.00 7.62 35.40
CA SER A 2 17.96 6.96 34.61
C SER A 2 18.60 6.34 33.36
N SER A 3 18.51 5.03 33.20
CA SER A 3 18.95 4.33 31.98
C SER A 3 17.74 3.66 31.35
N SER A 4 17.06 4.39 30.47
CA SER A 4 16.03 3.85 29.58
C SER A 4 16.70 2.96 28.53
N GLN A 5 16.89 1.68 28.88
CA GLN A 5 17.25 0.67 27.92
C GLN A 5 16.01 0.37 27.07
N GLY A 6 15.98 0.94 25.87
CA GLY A 6 14.96 0.63 24.88
C GLY A 6 14.88 -0.88 24.65
N GLU A 7 13.72 -1.45 24.92
CA GLU A 7 13.41 -2.85 24.64
C GLU A 7 13.56 -3.11 23.13
N ARG A 8 14.66 -3.77 22.76
CA ARG A 8 14.77 -4.40 21.44
C ARG A 8 13.80 -5.59 21.42
N LYS A 9 12.60 -5.39 20.84
CA LYS A 9 11.69 -6.50 20.52
C LYS A 9 12.47 -7.60 19.78
N LYS A 10 12.49 -8.81 20.34
CA LYS A 10 13.06 -9.99 19.68
C LYS A 10 12.23 -10.30 18.44
N VAL A 11 12.84 -10.19 17.26
CA VAL A 11 12.22 -10.61 15.99
C VAL A 11 12.03 -12.12 16.03
N THR A 12 10.79 -12.58 15.85
CA THR A 12 10.43 -14.00 15.89
C THR A 12 10.57 -14.64 14.50
N GLU A 13 10.71 -15.96 14.43
CA GLU A 13 10.75 -16.69 13.15
C GLU A 13 9.47 -16.48 12.32
N THR A 14 8.32 -16.37 13.01
CA THR A 14 7.02 -16.03 12.45
C THR A 14 7.01 -14.66 11.78
N ASP A 15 7.69 -13.66 12.38
CA ASP A 15 7.83 -12.33 11.77
C ASP A 15 8.61 -12.42 10.47
N LEU A 16 9.73 -13.16 10.45
CA LEU A 16 10.55 -13.32 9.25
C LEU A 16 9.81 -14.05 8.11
N VAL A 17 8.92 -14.99 8.44
CA VAL A 17 8.06 -15.66 7.45
C VAL A 17 7.02 -14.68 6.89
N ALA A 18 6.32 -13.94 7.75
CA ALA A 18 5.31 -12.95 7.34
C ALA A 18 5.90 -11.88 6.41
N ARG A 19 7.08 -11.35 6.75
CA ARG A 19 7.85 -10.40 5.95
C ARG A 19 8.17 -10.93 4.55
N ARG A 20 8.69 -12.16 4.47
CA ARG A 20 9.00 -12.81 3.18
C ARG A 20 7.75 -13.03 2.32
N VAL A 21 6.65 -13.43 2.93
CA VAL A 21 5.37 -13.61 2.25
C VAL A 21 4.89 -12.28 1.69
N ARG A 22 4.84 -11.24 2.51
CA ARG A 22 4.44 -9.90 2.09
C ARG A 22 5.26 -9.39 0.91
N LYS A 23 6.59 -9.44 1.01
CA LYS A 23 7.49 -9.04 -0.09
C LYS A 23 7.19 -9.76 -1.40
N ARG A 24 6.89 -11.07 -1.36
CA ARG A 24 6.48 -11.82 -2.56
C ARG A 24 5.16 -11.32 -3.15
N HIS A 25 4.19 -10.97 -2.31
CA HIS A 25 2.91 -10.42 -2.77
C HIS A 25 3.09 -9.04 -3.41
N GLU A 26 3.90 -8.18 -2.81
CA GLU A 26 4.26 -6.89 -3.37
C GLU A 26 4.99 -7.04 -4.71
N ASP A 27 5.98 -7.94 -4.81
CA ASP A 27 6.70 -8.21 -6.04
C ASP A 27 5.79 -8.78 -7.14
N ALA A 28 4.87 -9.68 -6.78
CA ALA A 28 3.87 -10.20 -7.70
C ALA A 28 2.94 -9.09 -8.21
N THR A 29 2.51 -8.18 -7.32
CA THR A 29 1.65 -7.04 -7.66
C THR A 29 2.38 -6.08 -8.60
N ALA A 30 3.64 -5.75 -8.32
CA ALA A 30 4.45 -4.89 -9.20
C ALA A 30 4.66 -5.52 -10.58
N LYS A 31 4.80 -6.85 -10.66
CA LYS A 31 4.88 -7.57 -11.95
C LYS A 31 3.59 -7.51 -12.75
N LEU A 32 2.42 -7.49 -12.10
CA LEU A 32 1.13 -7.31 -12.79
C LEU A 32 0.99 -5.92 -13.42
N LEU A 33 1.61 -4.90 -12.81
CA LEU A 33 1.60 -3.52 -13.32
C LEU A 33 2.65 -3.27 -14.40
N LEU A 34 3.64 -4.16 -14.56
CA LEU A 34 4.77 -3.96 -15.46
C LEU A 34 4.40 -3.82 -16.96
N PRO A 35 3.45 -4.57 -17.52
CA PRO A 35 3.03 -4.39 -18.92
C PRO A 35 2.48 -2.97 -19.17
N SER A 36 1.60 -2.50 -18.28
CA SER A 36 1.05 -1.15 -18.30
C SER A 36 2.15 -0.10 -18.13
N PHE A 37 3.07 -0.29 -17.19
CA PHE A 37 4.18 0.63 -16.99
C PHE A 37 5.05 0.78 -18.25
N ARG A 38 5.36 -0.33 -18.94
CA ARG A 38 6.10 -0.30 -20.20
C ARG A 38 5.34 0.40 -21.32
N ALA A 39 4.02 0.31 -21.35
CA ALA A 39 3.20 1.06 -22.28
C ALA A 39 3.23 2.57 -21.95
N ALA A 40 3.11 2.93 -20.67
CA ALA A 40 3.17 4.32 -20.23
C ALA A 40 4.52 4.98 -20.56
N ILE A 41 5.63 4.23 -20.50
CA ILE A 41 6.94 4.71 -20.97
C ILE A 41 6.92 5.04 -22.47
N ARG A 42 6.32 4.17 -23.30
CA ARG A 42 6.25 4.39 -24.76
C ARG A 42 5.33 5.55 -25.14
N GLU A 43 4.28 5.76 -24.35
CA GLU A 43 3.27 6.82 -24.54
C GLU A 43 3.66 8.14 -23.85
N ASP A 44 4.80 8.21 -23.18
CA ASP A 44 5.22 9.38 -22.38
C ASP A 44 4.16 9.78 -21.33
N GLN A 45 3.55 8.81 -20.66
CA GLN A 45 2.51 8.97 -19.64
C GLN A 45 2.96 8.41 -18.27
N VAL A 46 4.26 8.44 -17.99
CA VAL A 46 4.86 7.79 -16.82
C VAL A 46 4.36 8.38 -15.50
N LYS A 47 4.17 9.70 -15.40
CA LYS A 47 3.68 10.35 -14.18
C LYS A 47 2.25 9.92 -13.90
N SER A 48 1.36 10.03 -14.90
CA SER A 48 -0.05 9.63 -14.77
C SER A 48 -0.18 8.15 -14.41
N PHE A 49 0.61 7.29 -15.03
CA PHE A 49 0.68 5.88 -14.64
C PHE A 49 1.09 5.71 -13.17
N LEU A 50 2.14 6.39 -12.72
CA LEU A 50 2.65 6.26 -11.34
C LEU A 50 1.63 6.74 -10.31
N ASP A 51 0.93 7.84 -10.60
CA ASP A 51 -0.13 8.38 -9.74
C ASP A 51 -1.26 7.33 -9.58
N CYS A 52 -1.70 6.70 -10.68
CA CYS A 52 -2.70 5.62 -10.63
C CYS A 52 -2.18 4.36 -9.92
N ALA A 53 -0.96 3.92 -10.22
CA ALA A 53 -0.35 2.74 -9.63
C ALA A 53 -0.21 2.87 -8.11
N ALA A 54 0.10 4.07 -7.62
CA ALA A 54 0.22 4.35 -6.19
C ALA A 54 -1.08 4.13 -5.45
N LEU A 55 -2.21 4.57 -6.01
CA LEU A 55 -3.53 4.31 -5.43
C LEU A 55 -3.79 2.82 -5.29
N ILE A 56 -3.62 2.06 -6.37
CA ILE A 56 -3.82 0.60 -6.37
C ILE A 56 -2.90 -0.08 -5.36
N TRP A 57 -1.66 0.39 -5.25
CA TRP A 57 -0.67 -0.15 -4.33
C TRP A 57 -1.07 0.08 -2.86
N PHE A 58 -1.49 1.29 -2.51
CA PHE A 58 -1.91 1.61 -1.14
C PHE A 58 -3.18 0.87 -0.74
N LEU A 59 -4.08 0.61 -1.69
CA LEU A 59 -5.24 -0.25 -1.47
C LEU A 59 -4.85 -1.70 -1.21
N ARG A 60 -3.92 -2.24 -1.99
CA ARG A 60 -3.50 -3.64 -1.87
C ARG A 60 -2.68 -3.89 -0.60
N PHE A 61 -1.90 -2.91 -0.18
CA PHE A 61 -1.06 -2.96 1.00
C PHE A 61 -1.41 -1.76 1.89
N PRO A 62 -2.42 -1.86 2.77
CA PRO A 62 -2.78 -0.74 3.64
C PRO A 62 -1.63 -0.39 4.59
N GLU A 63 -0.93 -1.40 5.09
CA GLU A 63 0.22 -1.22 5.95
C GLU A 63 1.44 -0.64 5.21
N PRO A 64 2.26 0.20 5.86
CA PRO A 64 3.49 0.71 5.29
C PRO A 64 4.51 -0.39 4.97
N GLU A 65 5.24 -0.26 3.87
CA GLU A 65 6.32 -1.17 3.50
C GLU A 65 7.40 -1.17 4.59
N GLU A 66 8.11 -2.29 4.77
CA GLU A 66 9.13 -2.40 5.83
C GLU A 66 10.26 -1.38 5.68
N GLU A 67 10.53 -0.97 4.44
CA GLU A 67 11.51 0.05 4.11
C GLU A 67 11.04 1.47 4.44
N VAL A 68 9.75 1.66 4.79
CA VAL A 68 9.21 2.93 5.27
C VAL A 68 9.32 3.00 6.78
N TYR A 69 9.98 4.05 7.25
CA TYR A 69 10.07 4.30 8.67
C TYR A 69 8.75 4.88 9.20
N VAL A 70 8.08 4.09 10.03
CA VAL A 70 6.85 4.48 10.73
C VAL A 70 7.18 4.99 12.12
N HIS A 71 6.89 6.27 12.37
CA HIS A 71 6.85 6.78 13.73
C HIS A 71 5.54 6.38 14.41
N GLN A 72 5.58 5.27 15.15
CA GLN A 72 4.43 4.70 15.89
C GLN A 72 3.63 5.72 16.72
N PRO A 73 4.24 6.72 17.40
CA PRO A 73 3.48 7.71 18.18
C PRO A 73 2.59 8.64 17.36
N PHE A 74 2.76 8.69 16.03
CA PHE A 74 2.04 9.60 15.14
C PHE A 74 1.15 8.87 14.15
N VAL A 75 0.95 7.55 14.28
CA VAL A 75 0.14 6.77 13.31
C VAL A 75 -1.32 7.23 13.31
N ASP A 76 -1.83 7.67 14.46
CA ASP A 76 -3.20 8.15 14.62
C ASP A 76 -3.35 9.66 14.33
N ASP A 77 -2.26 10.36 14.00
CA ASP A 77 -2.31 11.79 13.68
C ASP A 77 -2.92 12.00 12.29
N ALA A 78 -3.79 13.01 12.17
CA ALA A 78 -4.44 13.36 10.91
C ALA A 78 -3.47 13.68 9.74
N GLY A 79 -2.21 14.03 10.04
CA GLY A 79 -1.17 14.32 9.05
C GLY A 79 -0.27 13.12 8.69
N TYR A 80 -0.47 11.97 9.31
CA TYR A 80 0.39 10.80 9.13
C TYR A 80 0.35 10.26 7.69
N ASP A 81 -0.85 10.19 7.11
CA ASP A 81 -1.03 9.72 5.74
C ASP A 81 -0.31 10.61 4.73
N ASP A 82 -0.33 11.93 4.94
CA ASP A 82 0.38 12.88 4.08
C ASP A 82 1.91 12.75 4.22
N TYR A 83 2.40 12.42 5.41
CA TYR A 83 3.81 12.15 5.65
C TYR A 83 4.27 10.85 4.98
N ILE A 84 3.47 9.79 5.08
CA ILE A 84 3.92 8.46 4.66
C ILE A 84 3.76 8.22 3.16
N ARG A 85 2.71 8.78 2.56
CA ARG A 85 2.37 8.57 1.15
C ARG A 85 3.53 8.84 0.17
N PRO A 86 4.35 9.91 0.33
CA PRO A 86 5.52 10.14 -0.51
C PRO A 86 6.60 9.05 -0.41
N GLU A 87 6.86 8.52 0.79
CA GLU A 87 7.88 7.46 0.98
C GLU A 87 7.41 6.13 0.37
N ARG A 88 6.13 5.79 0.56
CA ARG A 88 5.52 4.61 -0.07
C ARG A 88 5.54 4.72 -1.60
N PHE A 89 5.20 5.90 -2.13
CA PHE A 89 5.27 6.19 -3.57
C PHE A 89 6.69 5.98 -4.11
N LYS A 90 7.72 6.44 -3.39
CA LYS A 90 9.13 6.27 -3.77
C LYS A 90 9.54 4.80 -3.84
N ILE A 91 9.06 3.96 -2.92
CA ILE A 91 9.32 2.51 -2.95
C ILE A 91 8.70 1.87 -4.19
N LEU A 92 7.41 2.11 -4.44
CA LEU A 92 6.72 1.59 -5.61
C LEU A 92 7.43 2.00 -6.90
N LYS A 93 7.70 3.31 -7.04
CA LYS A 93 8.41 3.87 -8.19
C LYS A 93 9.75 3.17 -8.42
N ASN A 94 10.58 3.07 -7.38
CA ASN A 94 11.88 2.42 -7.47
C ASN A 94 11.74 0.96 -7.90
N ARG A 95 10.77 0.23 -7.34
CA ARG A 95 10.51 -1.17 -7.68
C ARG A 95 10.16 -1.34 -9.15
N LEU A 96 9.24 -0.53 -9.66
CA LEU A 96 8.83 -0.57 -11.07
C LEU A 96 9.99 -0.19 -12.02
N PHE A 97 10.78 0.81 -11.64
CA PHE A 97 11.93 1.26 -12.42
C PHE A 97 13.00 0.17 -12.53
N TRP A 98 13.30 -0.50 -11.42
CA TRP A 98 14.18 -1.67 -11.40
C TRP A 98 13.63 -2.83 -12.25
N LEU A 99 12.35 -3.16 -12.13
CA LEU A 99 11.73 -4.24 -12.91
C LEU A 99 11.69 -3.94 -14.41
N ALA A 100 11.58 -2.67 -14.80
CA ALA A 100 11.58 -2.23 -16.19
C ALA A 100 12.98 -1.91 -16.74
N SER A 101 14.01 -1.86 -15.88
CA SER A 101 15.33 -1.32 -16.21
C SER A 101 15.26 0.10 -16.81
N PHE A 102 14.41 0.96 -16.24
CA PHE A 102 14.14 2.32 -16.73
C PHE A 102 14.30 3.36 -15.61
N PHE A 103 15.19 4.34 -15.78
CA PHE A 103 15.56 5.32 -14.74
C PHE A 103 15.58 6.75 -15.31
N PRO A 104 14.42 7.37 -15.53
CA PRO A 104 14.33 8.72 -16.09
C PRO A 104 14.85 9.76 -15.09
N LYS A 105 15.62 10.73 -15.61
CA LYS A 105 16.10 11.87 -14.80
C LYS A 105 14.99 12.87 -14.47
N ASN A 106 14.02 13.02 -15.37
CA ASN A 106 12.83 13.85 -15.19
C ASN A 106 11.60 13.03 -15.59
N ILE A 107 10.57 13.08 -14.76
CA ILE A 107 9.28 12.46 -15.03
C ILE A 107 8.31 13.60 -15.30
N ARG A 108 7.89 13.74 -16.55
CA ARG A 108 6.83 14.64 -17.01
C ARG A 108 6.05 13.89 -18.08
N ASP A 109 4.76 14.14 -18.14
CA ASP A 109 3.93 13.53 -19.17
C ASP A 109 3.90 14.41 -20.41
N GLY A 110 3.85 13.74 -21.56
CA GLY A 110 3.45 14.32 -22.84
C GLY A 110 1.93 14.44 -22.97
N PRO A 111 1.43 14.75 -24.18
CA PRO A 111 0.00 14.80 -24.43
C PRO A 111 -0.65 13.42 -24.22
N VAL A 112 -1.86 13.42 -23.65
CA VAL A 112 -2.63 12.20 -23.40
C VAL A 112 -3.05 11.57 -24.74
N PRO A 113 -2.72 10.30 -25.02
CA PRO A 113 -3.18 9.61 -26.22
C PRO A 113 -4.70 9.39 -26.21
N GLU A 114 -5.34 9.46 -27.38
CA GLU A 114 -6.77 9.14 -27.52
C GLU A 114 -7.07 7.67 -27.14
N ASP A 115 -6.22 6.75 -27.59
CA ASP A 115 -6.28 5.32 -27.26
C ASP A 115 -5.04 4.92 -26.43
N SER A 116 -5.15 5.02 -25.11
CA SER A 116 -4.02 4.72 -24.23
C SER A 116 -3.91 3.24 -23.89
N VAL A 117 -2.88 2.59 -24.43
CA VAL A 117 -2.61 1.16 -24.19
C VAL A 117 -2.22 0.93 -22.73
N TRP A 118 -1.54 1.89 -22.08
CA TRP A 118 -1.20 1.74 -20.68
C TRP A 118 -2.44 1.67 -19.79
N MET A 119 -3.50 2.42 -20.09
CA MET A 119 -4.75 2.35 -19.34
C MET A 119 -5.46 1.00 -19.52
N GLU A 120 -5.47 0.44 -20.74
CA GLU A 120 -6.02 -0.89 -20.98
C GLU A 120 -5.28 -1.98 -20.20
N GLU A 121 -3.95 -1.95 -20.24
CA GLU A 121 -3.10 -2.89 -19.49
C GLU A 121 -3.25 -2.68 -17.97
N MET A 122 -3.40 -1.43 -17.53
CA MET A 122 -3.66 -1.11 -16.12
C MET A 122 -4.96 -1.77 -15.68
N ASN A 123 -6.03 -1.62 -16.47
CA ASN A 123 -7.33 -2.22 -16.17
C ASN A 123 -7.26 -3.75 -16.09
N LYS A 124 -6.46 -4.41 -16.94
CA LYS A 124 -6.21 -5.86 -16.83
C LYS A 124 -5.51 -6.21 -15.51
N GLY A 125 -4.43 -5.49 -15.17
CA GLY A 125 -3.69 -5.68 -13.93
C GLY A 125 -4.57 -5.47 -12.70
N VAL A 126 -5.35 -4.40 -12.66
CA VAL A 126 -6.30 -4.07 -11.58
C VAL A 126 -7.33 -5.18 -11.39
N LYS A 127 -7.94 -5.69 -12.47
CA LYS A 127 -8.90 -6.81 -12.36
C LYS A 127 -8.29 -8.03 -11.66
N VAL A 128 -7.05 -8.38 -12.00
CA VAL A 128 -6.34 -9.48 -11.35
C VAL A 128 -6.06 -9.15 -9.88
N ILE A 129 -5.55 -7.96 -9.58
CA ILE A 129 -5.26 -7.53 -8.20
C ILE A 129 -6.53 -7.56 -7.34
N VAL A 130 -7.62 -6.97 -7.82
CA VAL A 130 -8.93 -6.92 -7.16
C VAL A 130 -9.50 -8.31 -6.97
N SER A 131 -9.47 -9.18 -8.00
CA SER A 131 -9.94 -10.57 -7.84
C SER A 131 -9.14 -11.37 -6.79
N SER A 132 -7.90 -10.95 -6.49
CA SER A 132 -7.03 -11.55 -5.48
C SER A 132 -7.11 -10.89 -4.10
N LEU A 133 -7.82 -9.76 -3.98
CA LEU A 133 -8.27 -9.19 -2.72
C LEU A 133 -9.47 -10.02 -2.30
N ARG A 134 -9.31 -10.87 -1.27
CA ARG A 134 -10.44 -11.64 -0.72
C ARG A 134 -11.43 -10.68 -0.08
N THR A 135 -12.35 -10.17 -0.87
CA THR A 135 -13.62 -9.60 -0.44
C THR A 135 -14.69 -10.15 -1.36
N HIS A 136 -15.53 -11.03 -0.80
CA HIS A 136 -16.83 -11.42 -1.34
C HIS A 136 -17.62 -10.14 -1.67
N LYS A 137 -17.56 -9.66 -2.92
CA LYS A 137 -18.59 -8.84 -3.60
C LYS A 137 -18.04 -8.41 -4.96
N ASP A 138 -18.82 -8.64 -6.00
CA ASP A 138 -18.52 -8.18 -7.36
C ASP A 138 -18.26 -6.67 -7.36
N THR A 139 -17.04 -6.29 -7.76
CA THR A 139 -16.59 -4.90 -7.89
C THR A 139 -16.21 -4.62 -9.34
N SER A 140 -17.17 -4.77 -10.24
CA SER A 140 -17.00 -4.45 -11.65
C SER A 140 -17.02 -2.92 -11.87
N GLY A 141 -15.88 -2.27 -11.65
CA GLY A 141 -15.64 -0.86 -12.04
C GLY A 141 -15.07 0.02 -10.94
N LEU A 142 -14.61 1.23 -11.31
CA LEU A 142 -13.98 2.21 -10.41
C LEU A 142 -14.90 2.57 -9.21
N ALA A 143 -16.20 2.69 -9.46
CA ALA A 143 -17.21 2.92 -8.43
C ALA A 143 -17.38 1.73 -7.46
N GLY A 144 -17.15 0.50 -7.93
CA GLY A 144 -17.12 -0.69 -7.06
C GLY A 144 -15.88 -0.72 -6.17
N ILE A 145 -14.76 -0.19 -6.65
CA ILE A 145 -13.52 -0.02 -5.88
C ILE A 145 -13.70 1.07 -4.81
N GLU A 146 -14.38 2.19 -5.13
CA GLU A 146 -14.74 3.24 -4.15
C GLU A 146 -15.68 2.73 -3.05
N LEU A 147 -16.67 1.90 -3.40
CA LEU A 147 -17.55 1.30 -2.39
C LEU A 147 -16.82 0.29 -1.47
N CYS A 148 -15.93 -0.53 -2.04
CA CYS A 148 -15.09 -1.42 -1.22
C CYS A 148 -14.11 -0.64 -0.33
N LEU A 149 -13.71 0.55 -0.74
CA LEU A 149 -12.85 1.45 0.01
C LEU A 149 -13.53 1.98 1.27
N GLU A 150 -14.78 2.42 1.15
CA GLU A 150 -15.58 2.89 2.28
C GLU A 150 -15.90 1.76 3.27
N ASP A 151 -16.29 0.58 2.76
CA ASP A 151 -16.62 -0.59 3.58
C ASP A 151 -15.39 -1.12 4.36
N ASN A 152 -14.22 -1.23 3.73
CA ASN A 152 -13.01 -1.69 4.41
C ASN A 152 -12.49 -0.67 5.43
N LEU A 153 -12.63 0.62 5.16
CA LEU A 153 -12.28 1.67 6.12
C LEU A 153 -13.22 1.63 7.34
N GLY A 154 -14.50 1.32 7.14
CA GLY A 154 -15.46 1.10 8.21
C GLY A 154 -15.07 -0.09 9.10
N LEU A 155 -14.78 -1.24 8.49
CA LEU A 155 -14.38 -2.45 9.22
C LEU A 155 -13.05 -2.29 9.97
N ALA A 156 -12.09 -1.56 9.40
CA ALA A 156 -10.82 -1.27 10.06
C ALA A 156 -11.00 -0.40 11.31
N LYS A 157 -11.88 0.62 11.23
CA LYS A 157 -12.22 1.48 12.38
C LYS A 157 -12.94 0.70 13.48
N GLU A 158 -13.86 -0.19 13.10
CA GLU A 158 -14.62 -1.01 14.04
C GLU A 158 -13.71 -2.01 14.77
N ARG A 159 -12.76 -2.61 14.06
CA ARG A 159 -11.73 -3.47 14.64
C ARG A 159 -10.78 -2.71 15.59
N ALA A 160 -10.34 -1.53 15.20
CA ALA A 160 -9.50 -0.68 16.04
C ALA A 160 -10.24 -0.25 17.32
N ALA A 161 -11.55 0.00 17.25
CA ALA A 161 -12.37 0.32 18.42
C ALA A 161 -12.50 -0.87 19.38
N LEU A 162 -12.68 -2.09 18.86
CA LEU A 162 -12.71 -3.32 19.66
C LEU A 162 -11.38 -3.59 20.35
N GLU A 163 -10.25 -3.45 19.64
CA GLU A 163 -8.91 -3.64 20.21
C GLU A 163 -8.54 -2.54 21.22
N ALA A 164 -9.12 -1.34 21.12
CA ALA A 164 -8.98 -0.29 22.13
C ALA A 164 -9.82 -0.60 23.39
N GLN A 165 -11.03 -1.15 23.21
CA GLN A 165 -11.90 -1.54 24.32
C GLN A 165 -11.31 -2.71 25.11
N GLU A 166 -10.73 -3.72 24.44
CA GLU A 166 -10.05 -4.84 25.11
C GLU A 166 -8.84 -4.38 25.92
N ARG A 167 -8.04 -3.45 25.40
CA ARG A 167 -6.90 -2.86 26.14
C ARG A 167 -7.35 -2.08 27.38
N GLN A 168 -8.46 -1.35 27.27
CA GLN A 168 -9.01 -0.58 28.39
C GLN A 168 -9.50 -1.51 29.51
N VAL A 169 -10.12 -2.64 29.14
CA VAL A 169 -10.53 -3.69 30.08
C VAL A 169 -9.32 -4.35 30.74
N GLU A 170 -8.27 -4.68 29.98
CA GLU A 170 -7.04 -5.25 30.55
C GLU A 170 -6.36 -4.30 31.55
N GLU A 171 -6.29 -3.00 31.25
CA GLU A 171 -5.73 -1.98 32.15
C GLU A 171 -6.56 -1.83 33.44
N GLU A 172 -7.89 -1.79 33.35
CA GLU A 172 -8.77 -1.74 34.52
C GLU A 172 -8.66 -3.00 35.39
N THR A 173 -8.51 -4.17 34.76
CA THR A 173 -8.38 -5.43 35.49
C THR A 173 -7.03 -5.55 36.20
N MET A 174 -5.95 -5.00 35.63
CA MET A 174 -4.62 -4.98 36.26
C MET A 174 -4.48 -3.94 37.38
N LEU A 175 -5.33 -2.91 37.42
CA LEU A 175 -5.37 -1.93 38.51
C LEU A 175 -6.14 -2.41 39.75
N HIS A 176 -6.87 -3.53 39.66
CA HIS A 176 -7.68 -4.10 40.74
C HIS A 176 -7.06 -5.35 41.40
N PHE A 177 -5.79 -5.68 41.09
CA PHE A 177 -4.96 -6.65 41.81
C PHE A 177 -3.80 -5.97 42.53
#